data_AF-A0A958LY00-F1
#
_entry.id   AF-A0A958LY00-F1
#
_cell.length_a   1.000
_cell.length_b   1.000
_cell.length_c   1.000
_cell.angle_alpha   90.00
_cell.angle_beta   90.00
_cell.angle_gamma   90.00
#
_symmetry.space_group_name_H-M   'P 1'
#
loop_
_entity.id
_entity.type
_entity.pdbx_description
1 polymer ?
#
loop_
_entity_poly.entity_id
_entity_poly.type
_entity_poly.pdbx_seq_one_letter_code
_entity_poly.pdbx_strand_id
1 'polypeptide(L)' 'MFALGCIMAELYTFVPLFPGSNEVDQLNKIVKILGTPDKADWPEGYKLAQARGYYFPDEKGVSLSDLIPNASI' A
#
# COMPACT_ATOMS: atom_id res chain seq x y z
N MET A 1 7.66 -8.93 -7.50
CA MET A 1 8.60 -8.58 -6.41
C MET A 1 7.93 -7.84 -5.24
N PHE A 2 6.62 -7.60 -5.26
CA PHE A 2 5.89 -6.90 -4.19
C PHE A 2 5.95 -7.62 -2.83
N ALA A 3 5.64 -8.93 -2.82
CA ALA A 3 5.61 -9.71 -1.57
C ALA A 3 6.95 -9.77 -0.83
N LEU A 4 8.08 -9.81 -1.54
CA LEU A 4 9.41 -9.81 -0.92
C LEU A 4 9.68 -8.48 -0.17
N GLY A 5 9.26 -7.36 -0.74
CA GLY A 5 9.36 -6.05 -0.08
C GLY A 5 8.52 -5.98 1.19
N CYS A 6 7.31 -6.54 1.17
CA CYS A 6 6.47 -6.65 2.36
C CYS A 6 7.15 -7.50 3.45
N ILE A 7 7.67 -8.67 3.10
CA ILE A 7 8.36 -9.57 4.04
C ILE A 7 9.58 -8.87 4.65
N MET A 8 10.40 -8.19 3.84
CA MET A 8 11.55 -7.45 4.37
C MET A 8 11.12 -6.35 5.34
N ALA A 9 10.12 -5.56 4.99
CA ALA A 9 9.61 -4.50 5.86
C ALA A 9 9.07 -5.06 7.20
N GLU A 10 8.34 -6.17 7.18
CA GLU A 10 7.84 -6.85 8.38
C GLU A 10 8.97 -7.41 9.25
N LEU A 11 10.04 -7.91 8.64
CA LEU A 11 11.24 -8.32 9.37
C LEU A 11 11.95 -7.16 10.06
N TYR A 12 11.93 -5.96 9.46
CA TYR A 12 12.54 -4.76 10.06
C TYR A 12 11.69 -4.15 11.18
N THR A 13 10.36 -4.14 11.05
CA THR A 13 9.45 -3.52 12.04
C THR A 13 8.95 -4.49 13.10
N PHE A 14 9.08 -5.81 12.88
CA PHE A 14 8.45 -6.88 13.67
C PHE A 14 6.92 -6.73 13.81
N VAL A 15 6.29 -5.97 12.92
CA VAL A 15 4.85 -5.69 12.90
C VAL A 15 4.36 -5.87 11.45
N PRO A 16 3.19 -6.49 11.22
CA PRO A 16 2.64 -6.65 9.87
C PRO A 16 2.51 -5.29 9.16
N LEU A 17 3.06 -5.20 7.95
CA LEU A 17 3.11 -3.95 7.18
C LEU A 17 1.71 -3.53 6.72
N PHE A 18 0.90 -4.52 6.34
CA PHE A 18 -0.47 -4.34 5.87
C PHE A 18 -1.40 -5.31 6.59
N PRO A 19 -1.89 -5.00 7.81
CA PRO A 19 -2.78 -5.89 8.56
C PRO A 19 -4.21 -5.84 7.99
N GLY A 20 -4.41 -6.30 6.75
CA GLY A 20 -5.71 -6.29 6.08
C GLY A 20 -6.65 -7.36 6.63
N SER A 21 -7.89 -6.99 6.93
CA SER A 21 -8.93 -7.94 7.38
C SER A 21 -9.76 -8.52 6.23
N ASN A 22 -9.75 -7.86 5.07
CA ASN A 22 -10.39 -8.29 3.82
C ASN A 22 -9.66 -7.68 2.62
N GLU A 23 -10.00 -8.10 1.40
CA GLU A 23 -9.32 -7.65 0.16
C GLU A 23 -9.35 -6.12 -0.03
N VAL A 24 -10.49 -5.49 0.31
CA VAL A 24 -10.69 -4.04 0.18
C VAL A 24 -9.87 -3.27 1.22
N ASP A 25 -9.89 -3.73 2.47
CA ASP A 25 -9.11 -3.17 3.57
C ASP A 25 -7.61 -3.33 3.32
N GLN A 26 -7.18 -4.46 2.76
CA GLN A 26 -5.79 -4.66 2.38
C GLN A 26 -5.36 -3.68 1.28
N LEU A 27 -6.20 -3.47 0.25
CA LEU A 27 -5.92 -2.49 -0.79
C LEU A 27 -5.85 -1.07 -0.22
N ASN A 28 -6.79 -0.70 0.66
CA ASN A 28 -6.78 0.59 1.34
C ASN A 28 -5.49 0.82 2.13
N LYS A 29 -5.00 -0.19 2.86
CA LYS A 29 -3.73 -0.08 3.61
C LYS A 29 -2.52 0.07 2.71
N ILE A 30 -2.52 -0.62 1.56
CA ILE A 30 -1.48 -0.46 0.55
C ILE A 30 -1.48 0.96 0.00
N VAL A 31 -2.64 1.47 -0.42
CA VAL A 31 -2.80 2.83 -0.94
C VAL A 31 -2.44 3.88 0.10
N LYS A 32 -2.77 3.63 1.38
CA LYS A 32 -2.42 4.55 2.47
C LYS A 32 -0.91 4.72 2.64
N ILE A 33 -0.13 3.64 2.48
CA ILE A 33 1.32 3.68 2.64
C ILE A 33 2.01 4.12 1.35
N LEU A 34 1.61 3.59 0.19
CA LEU A 34 2.24 3.89 -1.10
C LEU A 34 1.74 5.18 -1.76
N GLY A 35 0.58 5.66 -1.34
CA GLY A 35 -0.15 6.74 -1.99
C GLY A 35 -1.13 6.23 -3.04
N THR A 36 -2.05 7.11 -3.41
CA THR A 36 -3.02 6.88 -4.48
C THR A 36 -2.30 6.84 -5.82
N PRO A 37 -2.37 5.73 -6.57
CA PRO A 37 -1.77 5.68 -7.89
C PRO A 37 -2.48 6.68 -8.80
N ASP A 38 -1.74 7.44 -9.59
CA ASP A 38 -2.36 8.35 -10.54
C ASP A 38 -3.09 7.58 -11.65
N LYS A 39 -4.28 8.08 -12.04
CA LYS A 39 -5.09 7.44 -13.08
C LYS A 39 -4.38 7.40 -14.44
N ALA A 40 -3.46 8.35 -14.68
CA ALA A 40 -2.63 8.40 -15.87
C ALA A 40 -1.54 7.31 -15.87
N ASP A 41 -0.97 7.01 -14.70
CA ASP A 41 0.10 6.02 -14.55
C ASP A 41 -0.43 4.59 -14.54
N TRP A 42 -1.65 4.37 -14.00
CA TRP A 42 -2.25 3.05 -13.93
C TRP A 42 -3.73 2.99 -14.35
N PRO A 43 -4.05 3.28 -15.63
CA PRO A 43 -5.42 3.36 -16.12
C PRO A 43 -6.18 2.02 -16.06
N GLU A 44 -5.49 0.91 -16.30
CA GLU A 44 -6.08 -0.44 -16.23
C GLU A 44 -6.39 -0.86 -14.78
N GLY A 45 -5.59 -0.41 -13.81
CA GLY A 45 -5.88 -0.62 -12.38
C GLY A 45 -7.19 0.04 -11.96
N TYR A 46 -7.43 1.28 -12.43
CA TYR A 46 -8.69 1.99 -12.20
C TYR A 46 -9.89 1.32 -12.86
N LYS A 47 -9.74 0.76 -14.07
CA LYS A 47 -10.82 -0.01 -14.72
C LYS A 47 -11.18 -1.26 -13.93
N LEU A 48 -10.18 -2.01 -13.47
CA LEU A 48 -10.39 -3.22 -12.68
C LEU A 48 -11.01 -2.92 -11.31
N ALA A 49 -10.56 -1.86 -10.65
CA ALA A 49 -11.14 -1.36 -9.41
C ALA A 49 -12.62 -1.02 -9.59
N GLN A 50 -12.97 -0.24 -10.62
CA GLN A 50 -14.36 0.10 -10.93
C GLN A 50 -15.21 -1.12 -11.29
N ALA A 51 -14.67 -2.08 -12.05
CA ALA A 51 -15.36 -3.33 -12.37
C ALA A 51 -15.66 -4.17 -11.11
N ARG A 52 -14.88 -4.01 -10.04
CA ARG A 52 -15.07 -4.61 -8.72
C ARG A 52 -15.88 -3.72 -7.77
N GLY A 53 -16.31 -2.53 -8.19
CA GLY A 53 -17.03 -1.56 -7.35
C GLY A 53 -16.15 -0.86 -6.30
N TYR A 54 -14.83 -0.90 -6.46
CA TYR A 54 -13.86 -0.28 -5.56
C TYR A 54 -13.36 1.06 -6.12
N TYR A 55 -13.17 2.04 -5.24
CA TYR A 55 -12.62 3.35 -5.56
C TYR A 55 -11.39 3.60 -4.71
N PHE A 56 -10.31 4.05 -5.35
CA PHE A 56 -9.10 4.42 -4.63
C PHE A 56 -9.35 5.68 -3.79
N PRO A 57 -9.06 5.66 -2.48
CA PRO A 57 -9.08 6.87 -1.65
C PRO A 57 -7.99 7.84 -2.11
N ASP A 58 -8.07 9.11 -1.72
CA ASP A 58 -7.05 10.14 -2.00
C ASP A 58 -6.07 10.20 -0.81
N GLU A 59 -4.91 9.59 -0.97
CA GLU A 59 -3.89 9.38 0.05
C GLU A 59 -2.53 9.77 -0.53
N LYS A 60 -1.75 10.56 0.22
CA LYS A 60 -0.44 11.04 -0.23
C LYS A 60 0.71 10.04 -0.02
N GLY A 61 0.40 8.87 0.56
CA GLY A 61 1.40 7.91 1.01
C GLY A 61 2.06 8.34 2.32
N VAL A 62 2.69 7.39 3.00
CA VAL A 62 3.45 7.63 4.23
C VAL A 62 4.93 7.50 3.88
N SER A 63 5.76 8.41 4.41
CA SER A 63 7.20 8.27 4.25
C SER A 63 7.68 7.00 4.96
N LEU A 64 8.46 6.17 4.26
CA LEU A 64 9.05 4.97 4.86
C LEU A 64 9.91 5.29 6.09
N SER A 65 10.46 6.51 6.17
CA SER A 65 11.19 7.01 7.35
C SER A 65 10.29 7.15 8.58
N ASP A 66 9.02 7.53 8.40
CA ASP A 66 8.03 7.58 9.49
C ASP A 66 7.56 6.17 9.87
N LEU A 67 7.55 5.26 8.91
CA LEU A 67 7.10 3.88 9.11
C LEU A 67 8.16 3.00 9.77
N ILE A 68 9.45 3.28 9.52
CA ILE A 68 10.59 2.54 10.07
C ILE A 68 11.59 3.54 10.70
N PRO A 69 11.24 4.15 11.84
CA PRO A 69 12.07 5.20 12.45
C PRO A 69 13.45 4.71 12.90
N ASN A 70 13.64 3.39 13.07
CA ASN A 70 14.89 2.77 13.48
C ASN A 70 15.74 2.24 12.31
N ALA A 71 15.32 2.44 11.06
CA ALA A 71 16.16 2.10 9.91
C ALA A 71 17.24 3.18 9.76
N SER A 72 18.45 2.89 10.25
CA SER A 72 19.63 3.67 9.89
C SER A 72 19.98 3.35 8.43
N ILE A 73 20.01 4.38 7.59
CA ILE A 73 20.44 4.31 6.20
C ILE A 73 21.96 4.14 6.10
#